data_AF-A0A958M0V5-F1
#
_entry.id   AF-A0A958M0V5-F1
#
_cell.length_a   1.000
_cell.length_b   1.000
_cell.length_c   1.000
_cell.angle_alpha   90.00
_cell.angle_beta   90.00
_cell.angle_gamma   90.00
#
_symmetry.space_group_name_H-M   'P 1'
#
loop_
_entity.id
_entity.type
_entity.pdbx_description
1 polymer ?
#
loop_
_entity_poly.entity_id
_entity_poly.type
_entity_poly.pdbx_seq_one_letter_code
_entity_poly.pdbx_strand_id
1 'polypeptide(L)' 'MDWRTTNDVSAVQDQGGSCLSCWAFSAVGALESSYLVQRD' A
#
# COMPACT_ATOMS: atom_id res chain seq x y z
N MET A 1 13.41 9.76 -2.65
CA MET A 1 11.99 9.70 -3.04
C MET A 1 11.24 9.10 -1.87
N ASP A 2 10.30 9.82 -1.27
CA ASP A 2 9.41 9.29 -0.22
C ASP A 2 7.96 9.58 -0.63
N TRP A 3 7.29 8.57 -1.18
CA TRP A 3 5.91 8.67 -1.69
C TRP A 3 4.88 9.02 -0.61
N ARG A 4 5.22 8.88 0.68
CA ARG A 4 4.33 9.30 1.78
C ARG A 4 4.23 10.82 1.88
N THR A 5 5.26 11.56 1.41
CA THR A 5 5.27 13.02 1.45
C THR A 5 4.34 13.66 0.43
N THR A 6 3.94 12.92 -0.60
CA THR A 6 3.00 13.32 -1.66
C THR A 6 1.61 12.68 -1.49
N ASN A 7 1.38 11.93 -0.41
CA ASN A 7 0.11 11.23 -0.15
C ASN A 7 -0.20 10.11 -1.17
N ASP A 8 0.84 9.51 -1.76
CA ASP A 8 0.78 8.45 -2.78
C ASP A 8 0.80 7.03 -2.20
N VAL A 9 0.61 6.90 -0.89
CA VAL A 9 0.60 5.61 -0.20
C VAL A 9 -0.65 5.55 0.66
N SER A 10 -1.40 4.46 0.56
CA SER A 10 -2.59 4.24 1.37
C SER A 10 -2.25 4.12 2.87
N ALA A 11 -3.25 4.32 3.72
CA ALA A 11 -3.08 4.18 5.16
C ALA A 11 -2.61 2.77 5.54
N VAL A 12 -1.86 2.68 6.65
CA VAL A 12 -1.38 1.38 7.19
C VAL A 12 -2.57 0.46 7.48
N GLN A 13 -2.47 -0.79 7.03
CA GLN A 13 -3.48 -1.83 7.25
C GLN A 13 -2.99 -2.87 8.26
N ASP A 14 -3.91 -3.59 8.91
CA ASP A 14 -3.62 -4.71 9.82
C ASP A 14 -4.04 -6.04 9.17
N GLN A 15 -3.07 -6.93 8.97
CA GLN A 15 -3.28 -8.24 8.36
C GLN A 15 -3.59 -9.36 9.38
N GLY A 16 -3.50 -9.09 10.67
CA GLY A 16 -3.64 -10.07 11.74
C GLY A 16 -2.45 -11.05 11.82
N GLY A 17 -2.13 -11.49 13.04
CA GLY A 17 -0.94 -12.32 13.30
C GLY A 17 -0.98 -13.75 12.74
N SER A 18 -2.17 -14.30 12.46
CA SER A 18 -2.36 -15.71 12.07
C SER A 18 -2.91 -15.91 10.65
N CYS A 19 -3.14 -14.84 9.89
CA CYS A 19 -3.70 -14.92 8.54
C CYS A 19 -2.65 -15.26 7.46
N LEU A 20 -1.34 -15.07 7.76
CA LEU A 20 -0.22 -15.26 6.82
C LEU A 20 -0.44 -14.60 5.45
N SER A 21 -1.15 -13.48 5.43
CA SER A 21 -1.65 -12.79 4.24
C SER A 21 -0.75 -11.67 3.74
N CYS A 22 0.49 -11.54 4.24
CA CYS A 22 1.40 -10.44 3.90
C CYS A 22 1.66 -10.29 2.40
N TRP A 23 1.63 -11.40 1.64
CA TRP A 23 1.78 -11.39 0.19
C TRP A 23 0.65 -10.61 -0.49
N ALA A 24 -0.59 -10.75 0.00
CA ALA A 24 -1.75 -10.05 -0.54
C ALA A 24 -1.67 -8.55 -0.21
N PHE A 25 -1.34 -8.20 1.03
CA PHE A 25 -1.18 -6.81 1.46
C PHE A 25 -0.06 -6.10 0.70
N SER A 26 1.06 -6.80 0.45
CA SER A 26 2.18 -6.25 -0.31
C SER A 26 1.79 -5.98 -1.76
N ALA A 27 1.07 -6.90 -2.40
CA ALA A 27 0.61 -6.72 -3.77
C ALA A 27 -0.43 -5.59 -3.90
N VAL A 28 -1.41 -5.55 -3.00
CA VAL A 28 -2.48 -4.54 -3.00
C VAL A 28 -1.92 -3.16 -2.68
N GLY A 29 -1.06 -3.01 -1.67
CA GLY A 29 -0.47 -1.70 -1.33
C GLY A 29 0.36 -1.10 -2.48
N ALA A 30 1.07 -1.94 -3.25
CA ALA A 30 1.78 -1.48 -4.44
C ALA A 30 0.82 -1.06 -5.57
N LEU A 31 -0.29 -1.80 -5.76
CA LEU A 31 -1.32 -1.46 -6.74
C LEU A 31 -2.03 -0.13 -6.40
N GLU A 32 -2.42 0.04 -5.14
CA GLU A 32 -3.03 1.29 -4.63
C GLU A 32 -2.09 2.47 -4.83
N SER A 33 -0.81 2.32 -4.44
CA SER A 33 0.19 3.40 -4.62
C SER A 33 0.42 3.72 -6.10
N SER A 34 0.49 2.70 -6.95
CA SER A 34 0.62 2.89 -8.41
C SER A 34 -0.57 3.65 -9.01
N TYR A 35 -1.78 3.42 -8.50
CA TYR A 35 -2.96 4.16 -8.90
C TYR A 35 -2.92 5.63 -8.47
N LEU A 36 -2.44 5.92 -7.25
CA LEU A 36 -2.31 7.29 -6.75
C LEU A 36 -1.26 8.08 -7.55
N VAL A 37 -0.05 7.53 -7.68
CA VAL A 37 1.06 8.17 -8.41
C VAL A 37 0.72 8.48 -9.87
N GLN A 38 -0.11 7.65 -10.52
CA GLN A 38 -0.50 7.85 -11.92
C GLN A 38 -1.66 8.82 -12.12
N ARG A 39 -2.36 9.21 -11.05
CA ARG A 39 -3.53 10.09 -11.12
C ARG A 39 -3.30 11.52 -10.64
N ASP A 40 -2.08 11.83 -10.23
CA ASP A 40 -1.55 13.18 -10.02
C ASP A 40 -1.10 13.84 -11.34
#